data_AF-A0AAD9X8U7-F1
#
_entry.id   AF-A0AAD9X8U7-F1
#
_cell.length_a   1.000
_cell.length_b   1.000
_cell.length_c   1.000
_cell.angle_alpha   90.00
_cell.angle_beta   90.00
_cell.angle_gamma   90.00
#
_symmetry.space_group_name_H-M   'P 1'
#
loop_
_entity.id
_entity.type
_entity.pdbx_description
1 polymer ?
#
loop_
_entity_poly.entity_id
_entity_poly.type
_entity_poly.pdbx_seq_one_letter_code
_entity_poly.pdbx_strand_id
1 'polypeptide(L)'
;MGRWSDSNVPKCILVWVNCFGFPLRCWSEIFFNKVGRLLGEPVLLVEETKTGRRIDRGRFLVLIQHGHVCPRKIRVEEGMGSFEVMIEEEGTPLDYGWVEKFLELKLKTIQVSSNFLEMNAFGG
;
A
#
# COMPACT_ATOMS: atom_id res chain seq x y z
N MET A 1 24.78 23.06 -1.05
CA MET A 1 23.82 22.19 -1.78
C MET A 1 24.07 20.75 -1.34
N GLY A 2 23.09 20.12 -0.69
CA GLY A 2 23.22 18.73 -0.25
C GLY A 2 23.28 17.79 -1.46
N ARG A 3 24.23 16.85 -1.45
CA ARG A 3 24.41 15.85 -2.51
C ARG A 3 23.21 14.90 -2.47
N TRP A 4 22.42 14.84 -3.54
CA TRP A 4 21.40 13.80 -3.68
C TRP A 4 22.12 12.44 -3.68
N SER A 5 21.80 11.61 -2.70
CA SER A 5 22.24 10.21 -2.65
C SER A 5 21.01 9.31 -2.80
N ASP A 6 21.12 8.26 -3.61
CA ASP A 6 20.05 7.29 -3.89
C ASP A 6 19.43 6.67 -2.62
N SER A 7 20.15 6.73 -1.50
CA SER A 7 19.70 6.34 -0.15
C SER A 7 18.43 7.05 0.34
N ASN A 8 18.06 8.20 -0.25
CA ASN A 8 16.92 9.00 0.18
C ASN A 8 15.63 8.77 -0.64
N VAL A 9 15.67 7.88 -1.63
CA VAL A 9 14.46 7.53 -2.40
C VAL A 9 13.59 6.60 -1.55
N PRO A 10 12.30 6.91 -1.34
CA PRO A 10 11.41 6.02 -0.60
C PRO A 10 11.31 4.67 -1.33
N LYS A 11 11.54 3.57 -0.59
CA LYS A 11 11.50 2.21 -1.15
C LYS A 11 10.08 1.74 -1.49
N CYS A 12 9.08 2.32 -0.82
CA CYS A 12 7.68 2.02 -1.01
C CYS A 12 6.87 3.31 -1.08
N ILE A 13 5.74 3.26 -1.77
CA ILE A 13 4.78 4.34 -1.89
C ILE A 13 3.39 3.83 -1.54
N LEU A 14 2.57 4.71 -0.98
CA LEU A 14 1.16 4.46 -0.78
C LEU A 14 0.41 4.88 -2.04
N VAL A 15 -0.59 4.09 -2.41
CA VAL A 15 -1.34 4.27 -3.66
C VAL A 15 -2.80 3.95 -3.42
N TRP A 16 -3.66 4.86 -3.85
CA TRP A 16 -5.09 4.60 -3.93
C TRP A 16 -5.41 3.76 -5.16
N VAL A 17 -6.15 2.68 -4.95
CA VAL A 17 -6.55 1.77 -6.01
C VAL A 17 -8.07 1.68 -6.04
N ASN A 18 -8.63 1.88 -7.23
CA ASN A 18 -10.00 1.54 -7.56
C ASN A 18 -10.01 0.17 -8.23
N CYS A 19 -10.99 -0.64 -7.88
CA CYS A 19 -11.12 -1.99 -8.39
C CYS A 19 -12.58 -2.29 -8.78
N PHE A 20 -12.75 -2.99 -9.89
CA PHE A 20 -14.04 -3.20 -10.55
C PHE A 20 -14.22 -4.64 -11.00
N GLY A 21 -15.48 -5.05 -11.19
CA GLY A 21 -15.82 -6.37 -11.72
C GLY A 21 -15.93 -7.47 -10.66
N PHE A 22 -16.10 -7.12 -9.38
CA PHE A 22 -16.30 -8.12 -8.33
C PHE A 22 -17.69 -8.74 -8.40
N PRO A 23 -17.79 -10.07 -8.32
CA PRO A 23 -19.04 -10.72 -7.93
C PRO A 23 -19.47 -10.24 -6.55
N LEU A 24 -20.74 -9.86 -6.40
CA LEU A 24 -21.27 -9.37 -5.11
C LEU A 24 -21.06 -10.35 -3.95
N ARG A 25 -21.08 -11.67 -4.23
CA ARG A 25 -20.80 -12.72 -3.24
C ARG A 25 -19.40 -12.65 -2.63
N CYS A 26 -18.45 -12.00 -3.32
CA CYS A 26 -17.06 -11.83 -2.88
C CYS A 26 -16.86 -10.48 -2.17
N TRP A 27 -17.88 -9.63 -2.05
CA TRP A 27 -17.77 -8.28 -1.51
C TRP A 27 -17.58 -8.29 0.01
N SER A 28 -16.35 -8.50 0.46
CA SER A 28 -15.98 -8.57 1.87
C SER A 28 -14.58 -8.01 2.09
N GLU A 29 -14.32 -7.50 3.29
CA GLU A 29 -13.02 -6.98 3.68
C GLU A 29 -11.89 -8.02 3.53
N ILE A 30 -12.20 -9.29 3.85
CA ILE A 30 -11.27 -10.42 3.66
C ILE A 30 -10.86 -10.54 2.19
N PHE A 31 -11.82 -10.43 1.28
CA PHE A 31 -11.56 -10.55 -0.15
C PHE A 31 -10.79 -9.34 -0.70
N PHE A 32 -11.13 -8.12 -0.29
CA PHE A 32 -10.37 -6.93 -0.68
C PHE A 32 -8.92 -6.98 -0.16
N ASN A 33 -8.70 -7.50 1.04
CA ASN A 33 -7.34 -7.73 1.56
C ASN A 33 -6.58 -8.75 0.71
N LYS A 34 -7.23 -9.83 0.26
CA LYS A 34 -6.62 -10.82 -0.65
C LYS A 34 -6.21 -10.16 -1.98
N VAL A 35 -7.08 -9.33 -2.54
CA VAL A 35 -6.81 -8.58 -3.78
C VAL A 35 -5.68 -7.57 -3.59
N GLY A 36 -5.73 -6.78 -2.52
CA GLY A 36 -4.67 -5.81 -2.20
C GLY A 36 -3.31 -6.48 -2.03
N ARG A 37 -3.26 -7.69 -1.46
CA ARG A 37 -2.04 -8.51 -1.34
C ARG A 37 -1.43 -8.95 -2.68
N LEU A 38 -2.22 -8.99 -3.74
CA LEU A 38 -1.70 -9.25 -5.10
C LEU A 38 -1.00 -8.02 -5.69
N LEU A 39 -1.24 -6.84 -5.13
CA LEU A 39 -0.67 -5.56 -5.58
C LEU A 39 0.48 -5.10 -4.65
N GLY A 40 0.35 -5.32 -3.34
CA GLY A 40 1.28 -4.88 -2.30
C GLY A 40 0.74 -5.17 -0.90
N GLU A 41 1.05 -4.35 0.10
CA GLU A 41 0.47 -4.50 1.44
C GLU A 41 -0.81 -3.65 1.55
N PRO A 42 -1.99 -4.24 1.79
CA PRO A 42 -3.22 -3.49 2.03
C PRO A 42 -3.11 -2.68 3.33
N VAL A 43 -3.36 -1.38 3.25
CA VAL A 43 -3.29 -0.47 4.40
C VAL A 43 -4.67 -0.07 4.89
N LEU A 44 -5.58 0.22 3.95
CA LEU A 44 -6.92 0.69 4.30
C LEU A 44 -7.95 0.29 3.26
N LEU A 45 -9.08 -0.25 3.70
CA LEU A 45 -10.29 -0.38 2.89
C LEU A 45 -11.21 0.81 3.18
N VAL A 46 -11.66 1.51 2.14
CA VAL A 46 -12.55 2.67 2.30
C VAL A 46 -13.91 2.23 2.87
N GLU A 47 -14.46 3.02 3.79
CA GLU A 47 -15.67 2.65 4.54
C GLU A 47 -16.89 2.40 3.64
N GLU A 48 -17.06 3.17 2.57
CA GLU A 48 -18.13 2.94 1.58
C GLU A 48 -17.99 1.60 0.85
N THR A 49 -16.75 1.14 0.65
CA THR A 49 -16.47 -0.20 0.12
C THR A 49 -16.74 -1.25 1.18
N LYS A 50 -16.24 -1.05 2.40
CA LYS A 50 -16.43 -1.99 3.52
C LYS A 50 -17.90 -2.22 3.87
N THR A 51 -18.70 -1.15 3.89
CA THR A 51 -20.13 -1.17 4.19
C THR A 51 -21.01 -1.56 3.01
N GLY A 52 -20.44 -1.71 1.81
CA GLY A 52 -21.20 -2.02 0.60
C GLY A 52 -22.15 -0.90 0.16
N ARG A 53 -21.92 0.36 0.59
CA ARG A 53 -22.70 1.52 0.11
C ARG A 53 -22.42 1.82 -1.37
N ARG A 54 -21.24 1.46 -1.86
CA ARG A 54 -20.82 1.52 -3.26
C ARG A 54 -20.34 0.14 -3.69
N ILE A 55 -21.16 -0.59 -4.43
CA ILE A 55 -20.85 -1.94 -4.94
C ILE A 55 -20.40 -1.95 -6.41
N ASP A 56 -20.43 -0.78 -7.05
CA ASP A 56 -19.95 -0.56 -8.41
C ASP A 56 -18.43 -0.54 -8.48
N ARG A 57 -17.77 -0.10 -7.40
CA ARG A 57 -16.31 0.03 -7.30
C ARG A 57 -15.84 -0.16 -5.87
N GLY A 58 -14.80 -0.97 -5.69
CA GLY A 58 -14.06 -1.03 -4.43
C GLY A 58 -12.92 -0.03 -4.45
N ARG A 59 -12.66 0.62 -3.32
CA ARG A 59 -11.53 1.54 -3.17
C ARG A 59 -10.73 1.17 -1.93
N PHE A 60 -9.42 1.05 -2.08
CA PHE A 60 -8.52 0.75 -0.97
C PHE A 60 -7.14 1.37 -1.19
N LEU A 61 -6.41 1.56 -0.10
CA LEU A 61 -5.04 2.04 -0.06
C LEU A 61 -4.10 0.85 0.06
N VAL A 62 -3.09 0.78 -0.80
CA VAL A 62 -2.02 -0.21 -0.75
C VAL A 62 -0.66 0.45 -0.66
N LEU A 63 0.25 -0.19 0.07
CA LEU A 63 1.67 0.12 0.06
C LEU A 63 2.36 -0.79 -0.97
N ILE A 64 2.91 -0.19 -2.02
CA ILE A 64 3.59 -0.90 -3.10
C ILE A 64 5.06 -0.49 -3.16
N GLN A 65 5.91 -1.31 -3.78
CA GLN A 65 7.31 -0.94 -4.00
C GLN A 65 7.41 0.26 -4.96
N HIS A 66 8.33 1.17 -4.69
CA HIS A 66 8.54 2.33 -5.56
C HIS A 66 8.98 1.88 -6.96
N GLY A 67 8.31 2.39 -8.00
CA GLY A 67 8.53 1.98 -9.38
C GLY A 67 7.77 0.70 -9.80
N HIS A 68 7.06 0.05 -8.88
CA HIS A 68 6.14 -1.02 -9.22
C HIS A 68 4.93 -0.45 -9.97
N VAL A 69 4.57 -1.07 -11.10
CA VAL A 69 3.40 -0.66 -11.90
C VAL A 69 2.23 -1.53 -11.52
N CYS A 70 1.14 -0.91 -11.05
CA CYS A 70 -0.09 -1.65 -10.76
C CYS A 70 -0.63 -2.31 -12.05
N PRO A 71 -0.87 -3.64 -12.06
CA PRO A 71 -1.45 -4.31 -13.21
C PRO A 71 -2.87 -3.79 -13.44
N ARG A 72 -3.25 -3.47 -14.68
CA ARG A 72 -4.62 -2.99 -15.01
C ARG A 72 -5.71 -4.03 -14.82
N LYS A 73 -5.33 -5.31 -14.83
CA LYS A 73 -6.23 -6.44 -14.64
C LYS A 73 -5.52 -7.52 -13.85
N ILE A 74 -6.25 -8.15 -12.95
CA ILE A 74 -5.80 -9.33 -12.23
C ILE A 74 -6.86 -10.42 -12.35
N ARG A 75 -6.41 -11.68 -12.47
CA ARG A 75 -7.31 -12.83 -12.40
C ARG A 75 -7.32 -13.32 -10.96
N VAL A 76 -8.51 -13.37 -10.36
CA VAL A 76 -8.69 -13.83 -8.98
C VAL A 76 -9.40 -15.17 -8.98
N GLU A 77 -8.85 -16.12 -8.25
CA GLU A 77 -9.44 -17.44 -8.03
C GLU A 77 -10.20 -17.44 -6.70
N GLU A 78 -11.46 -17.88 -6.74
CA GLU A 78 -12.34 -17.95 -5.57
C GLU A 78 -13.26 -19.17 -5.68
N GLY A 79 -13.11 -20.11 -4.74
CA GLY A 79 -13.80 -21.41 -4.80
C GLY A 79 -13.39 -22.22 -6.03
N MET A 80 -14.37 -22.66 -6.82
CA MET A 80 -14.15 -23.42 -8.07
C MET A 80 -14.09 -22.55 -9.33
N GLY A 81 -14.12 -21.22 -9.19
CA GLY A 81 -14.17 -20.30 -10.31
C GLY A 81 -13.04 -19.27 -10.27
N SER A 82 -12.86 -18.59 -11.41
CA SER A 82 -11.96 -17.44 -11.53
C SER A 82 -12.64 -16.32 -12.30
N PHE A 83 -12.33 -15.08 -11.97
CA PHE A 83 -12.83 -13.91 -12.70
C PHE A 83 -11.74 -12.83 -12.80
N GLU A 84 -11.91 -11.93 -13.76
CA GLU A 84 -11.03 -10.78 -13.91
C GLU A 84 -11.53 -9.60 -13.07
N VAL A 85 -10.61 -8.97 -12.36
CA VAL A 85 -10.82 -7.71 -11.65
C VAL A 85 -10.01 -6.64 -12.37
N MET A 86 -10.66 -5.54 -12.73
CA MET A 86 -9.98 -4.38 -13.28
C MET A 86 -9.46 -3.52 -12.14
N ILE A 87 -8.25 -3.01 -12.31
CA ILE A 87 -7.51 -2.22 -11.33
C ILE A 87 -7.16 -0.90 -11.98
N GLU A 88 -7.46 0.18 -11.30
CA GLU A 88 -7.16 1.54 -11.71
C GLU A 88 -6.44 2.26 -10.58
N GLU A 89 -5.22 2.69 -10.84
CA GLU A 89 -4.44 3.51 -9.94
C GLU A 89 -5.03 4.92 -9.93
N GLU A 90 -5.36 5.43 -8.76
CA GLU A 90 -5.90 6.77 -8.64
C GLU A 90 -4.74 7.78 -8.64
N GLY A 91 -4.71 8.66 -9.64
CA GLY A 91 -3.69 9.72 -9.74
C GLY A 91 -3.82 10.85 -8.71
N THR A 92 -4.74 10.72 -7.75
CA THR A 92 -4.96 11.73 -6.73
C THR A 92 -3.82 11.68 -5.71
N PRO A 93 -3.08 12.79 -5.50
CA PRO A 93 -1.99 12.79 -4.54
C PRO A 93 -2.51 12.48 -3.14
N LEU A 94 -1.72 11.70 -2.39
CA LEU A 94 -2.02 11.41 -1.01
C LEU A 94 -1.81 12.64 -0.14
N ASP A 95 -2.79 12.93 0.70
CA ASP A 95 -2.60 13.85 1.82
C ASP A 95 -1.78 13.12 2.90
N TYR A 96 -0.46 13.35 2.90
CA TYR A 96 0.44 12.77 3.90
C TYR A 96 0.14 13.25 5.32
N GLY A 97 -0.41 14.47 5.49
CA GLY A 97 -0.84 14.95 6.81
C GLY A 97 -2.03 14.16 7.35
N TRP A 98 -2.92 13.69 6.47
CA TRP A 98 -3.96 12.73 6.83
C TRP A 98 -3.37 11.34 7.13
N VAL A 99 -2.45 10.84 6.28
CA VAL A 99 -1.82 9.52 6.49
C VAL A 99 -1.11 9.44 7.84
N GLU A 100 -0.33 10.47 8.20
CA GLU A 100 0.40 10.52 9.48
C GLU A 100 -0.54 10.46 10.68
N LYS A 101 -1.65 11.21 10.63
CA LYS A 101 -2.67 11.20 11.68
C LYS A 101 -3.39 9.86 11.75
N PHE A 102 -3.76 9.31 10.59
CA PHE A 102 -4.52 8.07 10.48
C PHE A 102 -3.72 6.86 10.96
N LEU A 103 -2.45 6.76 10.57
CA LEU A 103 -1.57 5.65 10.96
C LEU A 103 -0.97 5.83 12.36
N GLU A 104 -1.35 6.89 13.08
CA GLU A 104 -0.71 7.30 14.33
C GLU A 104 0.82 7.31 14.24
N LEU A 105 1.35 7.65 13.06
CA LEU A 105 2.78 7.77 12.81
C LEU A 105 3.25 9.03 13.54
N LYS A 106 3.42 8.91 14.86
CA LYS A 106 4.32 9.77 15.60
C LYS A 106 5.69 9.50 15.00
N LEU A 107 6.10 10.37 14.08
CA LEU A 107 7.50 10.52 13.68
C LEU A 107 8.29 10.82 14.97
N LYS A 108 8.68 9.76 15.70
CA LYS A 108 9.87 9.83 16.52
C LYS A 108 10.97 10.04 15.51
N THR A 109 11.36 11.30 15.34
CA THR A 109 12.65 11.69 14.80
C THR A 109 13.66 10.66 15.27
N ILE A 110 14.11 9.80 14.36
CA ILE A 110 15.19 8.88 14.64
C ILE A 110 16.39 9.79 14.89
N GLN A 111 16.65 10.12 16.15
CA GLN A 111 17.98 10.53 16.54
C GLN A 111 18.83 9.29 16.29
N VAL A 112 19.55 9.32 15.17
CA VAL A 112 20.68 8.43 14.96
C VAL A 112 21.65 8.77 16.08
N SER A 113 21.58 8.03 17.18
CA SER A 113 22.61 8.04 18.19
C SER A 113 23.88 7.53 17.51
N SER A 114 24.89 8.39 17.51
CA SER A 114 26.23 8.15 17.02
C SER A 114 26.93 7.07 17.84
N ASN A 115 26.50 5.80 17.77
CA ASN A 115 27.13 4.68 18.44
C ASN A 115 27.45 3.55 17.46
N PHE A 116 28.09 3.89 16.35
CA PHE A 116 28.72 2.89 15.46
C PHE A 116 30.10 3.38 14.98
N LEU A 117 30.90 3.84 15.93
CA LEU A 117 32.34 4.04 15.80
C LEU A 117 33.00 3.61 17.11
N GLU A 118 32.90 2.33 17.48
CA GLU A 118 33.78 1.70 18.48
C GLU A 118 33.50 0.19 18.53
N MET A 119 33.91 -0.55 17.50
CA MET A 119 34.04 -2.02 17.61
C MET A 119 34.91 -2.67 16.53
N ASN A 120 35.90 -1.94 15.99
CA ASN A 120 36.96 -2.49 15.14
C ASN A 120 38.33 -1.91 15.52
N ALA A 121 38.61 -1.79 16.81
CA ALA A 121 39.96 -1.67 17.34
C ALA A 121 40.08 -2.68 18.47
N PHE A 122 41.14 -3.50 18.44
CA PHE A 122 41.44 -4.64 19.31
C PHE A 122 40.86 -5.99 18.89
N GLY A 123 41.34 -6.44 17.72
CA GLY A 123 41.48 -7.85 17.36
C GLY A 123 42.82 -8.04 16.65
N GLY A 124 43.91 -8.02 17.42
CA GLY A 124 45.29 -8.25 17.00
C GLY A 124 46.14 -8.57 18.21
#